data_AF-A0A163MN44-F1
#
_entry.id   AF-A0A163MN44-F1
#
_cell.length_a   1.000
_cell.length_b   1.000
_cell.length_c   1.000
_cell.angle_alpha   90.00
_cell.angle_beta   90.00
_cell.angle_gamma   90.00
#
_symmetry.space_group_name_H-M   'P 1'
#
loop_
_entity.id
_entity.type
_entity.pdbx_description
1 polymer ?
#
loop_
_entity_poly.entity_id
_entity_poly.type
_entity_poly.pdbx_seq_one_letter_code
_entity_poly.pdbx_strand_id
1 'polypeptide(L)'
;MTARVSLLFRILSTLEKVLVYLDPPTSLCKKLVPAIDEWHDRLAAKTLNTVNSDPILPTVAGNASVQVIMMLRKTFIQDSVLMMELRPYHPIWQHSILSDPTYLSLKRDRPQIEAQEQDPAHTLLQQCVPVHF
;
A
#
# COMPACT_ATOMS: atom_id res chain seq x y z
N MET A 1 -25.83 -6.86 8.02
CA MET A 1 -24.75 -6.62 7.03
C MET A 1 -23.99 -5.31 7.26
N THR A 2 -24.64 -4.25 7.75
CA THR A 2 -24.08 -2.88 7.89
C THR A 2 -22.93 -2.73 8.91
N ALA A 3 -22.97 -3.47 10.03
CA ALA A 3 -21.97 -3.36 11.08
C ALA A 3 -20.58 -3.93 10.69
N ARG A 4 -20.54 -4.98 9.87
CA ARG A 4 -19.28 -5.60 9.41
C ARG A 4 -18.54 -4.73 8.40
N VAL A 5 -19.27 -4.02 7.54
CA VAL A 5 -18.71 -3.07 6.57
C VAL A 5 -18.16 -1.83 7.29
N SER A 6 -18.85 -1.36 8.34
CA SER A 6 -18.40 -0.23 9.16
C SER A 6 -17.13 -0.56 9.96
N LEU A 7 -17.01 -1.79 10.47
CA LEU A 7 -15.81 -2.24 11.19
C LEU A 7 -14.61 -2.37 10.25
N LEU A 8 -14.80 -2.94 9.04
CA LEU A 8 -13.75 -2.99 8.02
C LEU A 8 -13.30 -1.59 7.61
N PHE A 9 -14.23 -0.64 7.42
CA PHE A 9 -13.90 0.74 7.09
C PHE A 9 -13.13 1.46 8.22
N ARG A 10 -13.47 1.18 9.48
CA ARG A 10 -12.76 1.73 10.64
C ARG A 10 -11.37 1.12 10.81
N ILE A 11 -11.23 -0.19 10.58
CA ILE A 11 -9.93 -0.87 10.59
C ILE A 11 -9.07 -0.35 9.44
N LEU A 12 -9.62 -0.21 8.24
CA LEU A 12 -8.93 0.42 7.11
C LEU A 12 -8.52 1.86 7.44
N SER A 13 -9.40 2.70 8.00
CA SER A 13 -9.07 4.09 8.33
C SER A 13 -8.04 4.22 9.46
N THR A 14 -8.01 3.29 10.41
CA THR A 14 -6.99 3.27 11.47
C THR A 14 -5.64 2.78 10.94
N LEU A 15 -5.64 1.77 10.06
CA LEU A 15 -4.43 1.32 9.37
C LEU A 15 -3.90 2.40 8.43
N GLU A 16 -4.78 3.09 7.71
CA GLU A 16 -4.48 4.22 6.83
C GLU A 16 -3.78 5.34 7.59
N LYS A 17 -4.23 5.67 8.82
CA LYS A 17 -3.58 6.66 9.70
C LYS A 17 -2.19 6.23 10.22
N VAL A 18 -1.94 4.93 10.37
CA VAL A 18 -0.62 4.40 10.77
C VAL A 18 0.33 4.30 9.57
N LEU A 19 -0.21 4.09 8.36
CA LEU A 19 0.53 3.97 7.10
C LEU A 19 0.82 5.32 6.41
N VAL A 20 0.38 6.44 6.98
CA VAL A 20 0.26 7.75 6.31
C VAL A 20 1.57 8.44 5.87
N TYR A 21 2.77 8.04 6.27
CA TYR A 21 3.85 9.04 6.18
C TYR A 21 4.54 9.24 4.81
N LEU A 22 4.44 8.33 3.83
CA LEU A 22 5.09 8.54 2.53
C LEU A 22 4.20 8.04 1.38
N ASP A 23 3.59 8.97 0.66
CA ASP A 23 3.05 8.66 -0.67
C ASP A 23 4.22 8.18 -1.56
N PRO A 24 4.16 6.96 -2.12
CA PRO A 24 5.24 6.44 -2.92
C PRO A 24 5.37 7.26 -4.21
N PRO A 25 6.59 7.44 -4.74
CA PRO A 25 6.79 8.20 -5.97
C PRO A 25 5.91 7.67 -7.10
N THR A 26 5.16 8.56 -7.78
CA THR A 26 4.25 8.18 -8.87
C THR A 26 4.97 7.42 -9.98
N SER A 27 6.24 7.78 -10.27
CA SER A 27 7.08 7.09 -11.24
C SER A 27 7.34 5.62 -10.87
N LEU A 28 7.46 5.33 -9.56
CA LEU A 28 7.61 3.97 -9.05
C LEU A 28 6.27 3.21 -9.12
N CYS A 29 5.16 3.86 -8.74
CA CYS A 29 3.83 3.27 -8.84
C CYS A 29 3.46 2.84 -10.27
N LYS A 30 3.84 3.63 -11.28
CA LYS A 30 3.58 3.34 -12.70
C LYS A 30 4.37 2.13 -13.23
N LYS A 31 5.49 1.77 -12.59
CA LYS A 31 6.25 0.56 -12.95
C LYS A 31 5.53 -0.72 -12.50
N LEU A 32 4.66 -0.63 -11.50
CA LEU A 32 3.89 -1.75 -11.01
C LEU A 32 2.62 -1.89 -11.85
N VAL A 33 2.39 -3.05 -12.49
CA VAL A 33 1.19 -3.33 -13.33
C VAL A 33 0.97 -2.30 -14.48
N PRO A 34 1.97 -1.84 -15.25
CA PRO A 34 1.90 -0.60 -16.07
C PRO A 34 0.65 -0.40 -16.94
N ALA A 35 0.08 -1.49 -17.44
CA ALA A 35 -1.15 -1.49 -18.23
C ALA A 35 -2.33 -0.75 -17.57
N ILE A 36 -2.41 -0.61 -16.24
CA ILE A 36 -3.54 0.11 -15.62
C ILE A 36 -3.61 1.57 -16.03
N ASP A 37 -2.47 2.22 -16.28
CA ASP A 37 -2.44 3.64 -16.64
C ASP A 37 -3.07 3.82 -18.03
N GLU A 38 -2.73 2.92 -18.96
CA GLU A 38 -3.37 2.84 -20.27
C GLU A 38 -4.89 2.56 -20.16
N TRP A 39 -5.29 1.62 -19.30
CA TRP A 39 -6.71 1.34 -19.07
C TRP A 39 -7.45 2.54 -18.48
N HIS A 40 -6.82 3.27 -17.55
CA HIS A 40 -7.37 4.50 -16.98
C HIS A 40 -7.58 5.56 -18.07
N ASP A 41 -6.56 5.81 -18.90
CA ASP A 41 -6.62 6.79 -19.99
C ASP A 41 -7.68 6.42 -21.05
N ARG A 42 -7.76 5.13 -21.41
CA ARG A 42 -8.78 4.62 -22.36
C ARG A 42 -10.20 4.81 -21.83
N LEU A 43 -10.44 4.59 -20.54
CA LEU A 43 -11.75 4.81 -19.92
C LEU A 43 -12.10 6.30 -19.81
N ALA A 44 -11.11 7.15 -19.52
CA ALA A 44 -11.28 8.60 -19.48
C ALA A 44 -11.60 9.17 -20.88
N ALA A 45 -10.85 8.77 -21.91
CA ALA A 45 -11.05 9.22 -23.29
C ALA A 45 -12.39 8.78 -23.86
N LYS A 46 -12.90 7.59 -23.48
CA LYS A 46 -14.21 7.10 -23.94
C LYS A 46 -15.40 7.77 -23.28
N THR A 47 -15.24 8.29 -22.05
CA THR A 47 -16.25 9.16 -21.42
C THR A 47 -16.44 10.46 -22.23
N LEU A 48 -15.40 10.89 -22.96
CA LEU A 48 -15.43 12.11 -23.80
C LEU A 48 -15.82 11.85 -25.27
N ASN A 49 -15.49 10.69 -25.84
CA ASN A 49 -15.62 10.39 -27.28
C ASN A 49 -16.84 9.51 -27.64
N THR A 50 -18.02 9.83 -27.15
CA THR A 50 -19.27 9.10 -27.41
C THR A 50 -19.86 9.39 -28.80
N VAL A 51 -19.10 9.22 -29.90
CA VAL A 51 -19.69 9.37 -31.27
C VAL A 51 -19.44 8.20 -32.22
N ASN A 52 -18.30 7.50 -32.29
CA ASN A 52 -18.18 6.37 -33.22
C ASN A 52 -16.95 5.48 -32.95
N SER A 53 -17.14 4.16 -33.05
CA SER A 53 -16.17 3.03 -33.05
C SER A 53 -16.16 2.15 -31.78
N ASP A 54 -16.09 0.84 -31.99
CA ASP A 54 -16.50 -0.25 -31.08
C ASP A 54 -16.22 -0.06 -29.56
N PRO A 55 -17.24 -0.22 -28.69
CA PRO A 55 -17.15 0.19 -27.29
C PRO A 55 -16.74 -0.96 -26.39
N ILE A 56 -15.51 -0.93 -25.86
CA ILE A 56 -15.36 -1.28 -24.44
C ILE A 56 -16.18 -0.24 -23.68
N LEU A 57 -17.43 -0.56 -23.36
CA LEU A 57 -18.30 0.30 -22.57
C LEU A 57 -17.66 0.45 -21.18
N PRO A 58 -17.34 1.67 -20.72
CA PRO A 58 -16.91 1.85 -19.34
C PRO A 58 -18.07 1.41 -18.42
N THR A 59 -17.97 0.20 -17.88
CA THR A 59 -18.91 -0.30 -16.89
C THR A 59 -18.51 0.24 -15.52
N VAL A 60 -19.49 0.43 -14.63
CA VAL A 60 -19.24 0.85 -13.24
C VAL A 60 -18.20 -0.07 -12.57
N ALA A 61 -18.28 -1.37 -12.85
CA ALA A 61 -17.31 -2.35 -12.37
C ALA A 61 -15.90 -2.13 -12.96
N GLY A 62 -15.76 -1.94 -14.28
CA GLY A 62 -14.46 -1.72 -14.91
C GLY A 62 -13.75 -0.46 -14.39
N ASN A 63 -14.50 0.63 -14.21
CA ASN A 63 -13.98 1.87 -13.63
C ASN A 63 -13.54 1.66 -12.17
N ALA A 64 -14.36 0.99 -11.36
CA ALA A 64 -14.03 0.69 -9.97
C ALA A 64 -12.81 -0.24 -9.85
N SER A 65 -12.69 -1.26 -10.72
CA SER A 65 -11.54 -2.16 -10.76
C SER A 65 -10.23 -1.43 -11.07
N VAL A 66 -10.25 -0.52 -12.05
CA VAL A 66 -9.08 0.31 -12.37
C VAL A 66 -8.65 1.16 -11.18
N GLN A 67 -9.61 1.81 -10.50
CA GLN A 67 -9.32 2.61 -9.30
C GLN A 67 -8.74 1.75 -8.16
N VAL A 68 -9.35 0.59 -7.87
CA VAL A 68 -8.87 -0.31 -6.83
C VAL A 68 -7.44 -0.79 -7.12
N ILE A 69 -7.12 -1.12 -8.37
CA ILE A 69 -5.76 -1.53 -8.75
C ILE A 69 -4.78 -0.37 -8.59
N MET A 70 -5.15 0.86 -8.96
CA MET A 70 -4.31 2.04 -8.75
C MET A 70 -4.02 2.31 -7.26
N MET A 71 -5.03 2.15 -6.40
CA MET A 71 -4.86 2.25 -4.95
C MET A 71 -3.98 1.13 -4.42
N LEU A 72 -4.24 -0.11 -4.84
CA LEU A 72 -3.48 -1.28 -4.43
C LEU A 72 -2.00 -1.16 -4.80
N ARG A 73 -1.65 -0.53 -5.94
CA ARG A 73 -0.25 -0.27 -6.30
C ARG A 73 0.46 0.60 -5.26
N LYS A 74 -0.19 1.67 -4.81
CA LYS A 74 0.37 2.58 -3.81
C LYS A 74 0.55 1.87 -2.48
N THR A 75 -0.51 1.23 -2.00
CA THR A 75 -0.51 0.48 -0.74
C THR A 75 0.53 -0.65 -0.77
N PHE A 76 0.64 -1.40 -1.88
CA PHE A 76 1.64 -2.45 -2.01
C PHE A 76 3.07 -1.91 -1.87
N ILE A 77 3.40 -0.78 -2.51
CA ILE A 77 4.76 -0.19 -2.43
C ILE A 77 5.05 0.37 -1.05
N GLN A 78 4.05 0.98 -0.39
CA GLN A 78 4.17 1.49 0.98
C GLN A 78 4.40 0.35 1.97
N ASP A 79 3.53 -0.66 1.91
CA ASP A 79 3.49 -1.75 2.88
C ASP A 79 4.58 -2.80 2.63
N SER A 80 5.08 -2.92 1.39
CA SER A 80 6.12 -3.90 1.06
C SER A 80 7.38 -3.72 1.89
N VAL A 81 7.71 -2.49 2.32
CA VAL A 81 8.85 -2.23 3.19
C VAL A 81 8.71 -2.99 4.52
N LEU A 82 7.55 -2.85 5.18
CA LEU A 82 7.24 -3.57 6.41
C LEU A 82 7.07 -5.08 6.16
N MET A 83 6.38 -5.45 5.08
CA MET A 83 6.12 -6.85 4.77
C MET A 83 7.41 -7.62 4.44
N MET A 84 8.45 -6.96 3.92
CA MET A 84 9.78 -7.53 3.74
C MET A 84 10.48 -7.80 5.08
N GLU A 85 10.27 -6.97 6.11
CA GLU A 85 10.80 -7.21 7.47
C GLU A 85 10.08 -8.39 8.12
N LEU A 86 8.75 -8.46 7.99
CA LEU A 86 7.94 -9.53 8.57
C LEU A 86 8.11 -10.87 7.86
N ARG A 87 8.37 -10.88 6.55
CA ARG A 87 8.39 -12.10 5.72
C ARG A 87 9.56 -12.11 4.72
N PRO A 88 10.83 -12.05 5.16
CA PRO A 88 11.98 -11.78 4.29
C PRO A 88 12.20 -12.81 3.16
N TYR A 89 11.70 -14.04 3.30
CA TYR A 89 11.90 -15.13 2.34
C TYR A 89 10.78 -15.29 1.30
N HIS A 90 9.83 -14.35 1.22
CA HIS A 90 8.75 -14.47 0.24
C HIS A 90 9.26 -14.20 -1.19
N PRO A 91 8.93 -15.05 -2.20
CA PRO A 91 9.42 -14.89 -3.57
C PRO A 91 9.06 -13.54 -4.23
N ILE A 92 7.94 -12.94 -3.82
CA ILE A 92 7.50 -11.62 -4.35
C ILE A 92 8.54 -10.51 -4.12
N TRP A 93 9.42 -10.65 -3.12
CA TRP A 93 10.48 -9.70 -2.79
C TRP A 93 11.63 -9.70 -3.78
N GLN A 94 11.74 -10.75 -4.62
CA GLN A 94 12.76 -10.85 -5.66
C GLN A 94 12.38 -10.10 -6.93
N HIS A 95 11.21 -9.45 -6.97
CA HIS A 95 10.77 -8.69 -8.12
C HIS A 95 11.66 -7.44 -8.34
N SER A 96 12.03 -7.19 -9.59
CA SER A 96 12.98 -6.12 -9.97
C SER A 96 12.59 -4.72 -9.48
N ILE A 97 11.29 -4.44 -9.39
CA ILE A 97 10.76 -3.16 -8.88
C ILE A 97 11.19 -2.87 -7.44
N LEU A 98 11.42 -3.91 -6.63
CA LEU A 98 11.83 -3.80 -5.22
C LEU A 98 13.35 -3.67 -5.08
N SER A 99 14.08 -3.74 -6.19
CA SER A 99 15.49 -3.38 -6.30
C SER A 99 15.69 -2.02 -6.98
N ASP A 100 14.60 -1.34 -7.37
CA ASP A 100 14.67 -0.04 -8.03
C ASP A 100 15.34 1.00 -7.11
N PRO A 101 16.26 1.84 -7.61
CA PRO A 101 16.90 2.87 -6.79
C PRO A 101 15.89 3.78 -6.08
N THR A 102 14.76 4.08 -6.73
CA THR A 102 13.68 4.90 -6.18
C THR A 102 12.98 4.20 -5.01
N TYR A 103 12.77 2.88 -5.13
CA TYR A 103 12.22 2.07 -4.04
C TYR A 103 13.19 1.95 -2.87
N LEU A 104 14.49 1.77 -3.16
CA LEU A 104 15.51 1.71 -2.12
C LEU A 104 15.63 3.03 -1.35
N SER A 105 15.46 4.18 -2.00
CA SER A 105 15.36 5.47 -1.31
C SER A 105 14.12 5.52 -0.41
N LEU A 106 12.94 5.16 -0.93
CA LEU A 106 11.71 5.08 -0.14
C LEU A 106 11.85 4.18 1.10
N LYS A 107 12.51 3.04 0.95
CA LYS A 107 12.78 2.09 2.05
C LYS A 107 13.66 2.70 3.13
N ARG A 108 14.63 3.56 2.77
CA ARG A 108 15.49 4.27 3.73
C ARG A 108 14.78 5.45 4.40
N ASP A 109 13.94 6.15 3.65
CA ASP A 109 13.25 7.37 4.09
C ASP A 109 12.05 7.08 5.00
N ARG A 110 11.62 5.81 5.09
CA ARG A 110 10.54 5.37 5.99
C ARG A 110 10.88 5.77 7.44
N PRO A 111 10.03 6.55 8.13
CA PRO A 111 10.23 6.84 9.54
C PRO A 111 10.20 5.53 10.32
N GLN A 112 11.24 5.30 11.12
CA GLN A 112 11.22 4.27 12.17
C GLN A 112 10.16 4.66 13.20
N ILE A 113 8.91 4.27 12.97
CA ILE A 113 7.86 4.27 14.01
C ILE A 113 8.15 3.18 15.05
N GLU A 114 9.22 2.39 14.89
CA GLU A 114 9.68 1.36 15.82
C GLU A 114 10.14 1.89 17.19
N ALA A 115 10.29 3.21 17.39
CA ALA A 115 10.72 3.75 18.69
C ALA A 115 9.59 3.93 19.72
N GLN A 116 8.31 3.71 19.38
CA GLN A 116 7.19 4.01 20.30
C GLN A 116 6.14 2.91 20.47
N GLU A 117 6.51 1.64 20.28
CA GLU A 117 5.78 0.52 20.86
C GLU A 117 6.64 -0.17 21.92
N GLN A 118 7.18 0.63 22.85
CA GLN A 118 7.48 0.09 24.18
C GLN A 118 6.14 -0.05 24.89
N ASP A 119 5.60 -1.28 24.88
CA ASP A 119 4.55 -1.66 25.83
C ASP A 119 5.04 -1.29 27.24
N PRO A 120 4.37 -0.39 27.97
CA PRO A 120 4.79 0.00 29.31
C PRO A 120 4.85 -1.18 30.28
N ALA A 121 4.18 -2.31 30.01
CA ALA A 121 4.33 -3.54 30.79
C ALA A 121 5.72 -4.17 30.62
N HIS A 122 6.36 -4.03 29.46
CA HIS A 122 7.68 -4.61 29.19
C HIS A 122 8.80 -3.91 29.98
N THR A 123 8.68 -2.61 30.21
CA THR A 123 9.57 -1.83 31.09
C THR A 123 9.36 -2.19 32.56
N LEU A 124 8.11 -2.44 32.98
CA LEU A 124 7.78 -2.82 34.36
C LEU A 124 8.30 -4.22 34.72
N LEU A 125 8.25 -5.18 33.78
CA LEU A 125 8.75 -6.53 34.04
C LEU A 125 10.28 -6.59 34.22
N GLN A 126 11.04 -5.74 33.54
CA GLN A 126 12.50 -5.65 33.74
C GLN A 126 12.87 -5.06 35.10
N GLN A 127 12.03 -4.18 35.66
CA GLN A 127 12.24 -3.61 37.00
C GLN A 127 11.94 -4.63 38.12
N CYS A 128 11.24 -5.72 37.82
CA CYS A 128 10.91 -6.77 38.78
C CYS A 128 11.94 -7.92 38.83
N VAL A 129 12.98 -7.91 37.99
CA VAL A 129 14.03 -8.94 38.05
C VAL A 129 15.04 -8.56 39.14
N PRO A 130 15.21 -9.36 40.20
CA PRO A 130 16.19 -9.06 41.24
C PRO A 130 17.60 -9.17 40.68
N VAL A 131 18.44 -8.18 40.95
CA VAL A 131 19.88 -8.26 40.69
C VAL A 131 20.46 -9.27 41.68
N HIS A 132 20.78 -10.47 41.20
CA HIS A 132 21.51 -11.46 41.98
C HIS A 132 22.95 -10.94 42.20
N PHE A 133 23.32 -10.74 43.47
CA PHE A 133 24.71 -10.62 43.92
C PHE A 133 25.28 -12.01 44.24
#